data_AF-A0AAX4H5N5-F1
#
_entry.id   AF-A0AAX4H5N5-F1
#
_cell.length_a   1.000
_cell.length_b   1.000
_cell.length_c   1.000
_cell.angle_alpha   90.00
_cell.angle_beta   90.00
_cell.angle_gamma   90.00
#
_symmetry.space_group_name_H-M   'P 1'
#
loop_
_entity.id
_entity.type
_entity.pdbx_description
1 polymer ?
#
loop_
_entity_poly.entity_id
_entity_poly.type
_entity_poly.pdbx_seq_one_letter_code
_entity_poly.pdbx_strand_id
1 'polypeptide(L)'
;MLNLAYYAVALFAVYAQAAPHNKPPQPNKDTSKAGVVAANCQPSRVLGSGFNVVFYDYPYYRDDGWQPGWFEGGYKNNAITATKKGVQDIYFSNQTVPWGVVRGTVYDTEVNISNFAMELSGFFKADYTGTYTFTLKADNGASLQLGAGQSCCDDAGGSVGGGFNIFTLGPRGGGGDVDANTNRYTASFDLQEGRYYPVKLVYFNWVTNAGLDLSYVDPKGTTVKNFANKISQLQFDNGVCITSTTEYWTNKYTSTTTRTGKSTNTVVVELPHLTTTTTTTWGNSFTSSVTKTGSITDTIVVEVPSATVTTTTYWNKPMTSLTTVTTGKDGTNTVIVQVPKTTVTKTSTWTNNFSSTSTAVGSVTDTVIVDVPSPTKTVTSYWTQTTTGATTITTGTDGTNTVTGSATDTVEIDVPTPTKTITSYWEKPTTATTTVTTGTDGTNTLL
;
A
#
# COMPACT_ATOMS: atom_id res chain seq x y z
N MET A 1 -0.09 -36.75 33.54
CA MET A 1 -0.25 -37.66 32.39
C MET A 1 0.20 -36.91 31.13
N LEU A 2 0.97 -37.61 30.30
CA LEU A 2 1.64 -37.19 29.07
C LEU A 2 0.78 -36.33 28.12
N ASN A 3 1.36 -35.29 27.51
CA ASN A 3 1.96 -35.44 26.18
C ASN A 3 2.84 -34.25 25.79
N LEU A 4 4.12 -34.55 25.56
CA LEU A 4 5.15 -33.68 24.97
C LEU A 4 5.20 -33.92 23.45
N ALA A 5 5.21 -32.86 22.65
CA ALA A 5 5.79 -32.85 21.30
C ALA A 5 6.21 -31.40 20.97
N TYR A 6 7.48 -31.06 21.23
CA TYR A 6 8.52 -30.86 20.21
C TYR A 6 8.18 -29.82 19.14
N TYR A 7 8.70 -28.60 19.30
CA TYR A 7 9.03 -27.70 18.19
C TYR A 7 10.52 -27.36 18.28
N ALA A 8 11.30 -27.95 17.40
CA ALA A 8 12.70 -27.63 17.18
C ALA A 8 12.78 -26.42 16.24
N VAL A 9 13.52 -25.40 16.65
CA VAL A 9 13.91 -24.25 15.83
C VAL A 9 15.01 -24.73 14.88
N ALA A 10 14.67 -24.87 13.59
CA ALA A 10 15.65 -25.06 12.52
C ALA A 10 15.87 -23.73 11.80
N LEU A 11 17.04 -23.12 12.06
CA LEU A 11 17.62 -22.10 11.18
C LEU A 11 17.89 -22.75 9.82
N PHE A 12 17.23 -22.29 8.76
CA PHE A 12 17.65 -22.57 7.39
C PHE A 12 18.04 -21.26 6.69
N ALA A 13 19.27 -21.29 6.18
CA ALA A 13 19.91 -20.22 5.42
C ALA A 13 19.11 -19.86 4.16
N VAL A 14 18.99 -18.57 3.90
CA VAL A 14 18.47 -18.01 2.66
C VAL A 14 19.50 -18.26 1.56
N TYR A 15 19.30 -19.29 0.74
CA TYR A 15 19.84 -19.34 -0.60
C TYR A 15 18.84 -18.67 -1.54
N ALA A 16 19.21 -17.51 -2.07
CA ALA A 16 18.48 -16.84 -3.15
C ALA A 16 18.56 -17.73 -4.40
N GLN A 17 17.51 -18.51 -4.62
CA GLN A 17 17.31 -19.21 -5.88
C GLN A 17 16.58 -18.25 -6.81
N ALA A 18 17.32 -17.68 -7.77
CA ALA A 18 16.76 -16.88 -8.84
C ALA A 18 15.66 -17.69 -9.53
N ALA A 19 14.44 -17.17 -9.51
CA ALA A 19 13.33 -17.71 -10.28
C ALA A 19 13.72 -17.71 -11.78
N PRO A 20 13.40 -18.76 -12.54
CA PRO A 20 13.62 -18.74 -13.98
C PRO A 20 12.73 -17.65 -14.57
N HIS A 21 13.35 -16.58 -15.04
CA HIS A 21 12.67 -15.56 -15.84
C HIS A 21 11.98 -16.25 -17.01
N ASN A 22 10.65 -16.09 -17.10
CA ASN A 22 9.85 -16.51 -18.23
C ASN A 22 10.50 -16.02 -19.52
N LYS A 23 11.02 -16.97 -20.31
CA LYS A 23 11.55 -16.72 -21.64
C LYS A 23 10.43 -16.05 -22.46
N PRO A 24 10.66 -14.89 -23.12
CA PRO A 24 9.67 -14.33 -24.02
C PRO A 24 9.34 -15.36 -25.10
N PRO A 25 8.08 -15.37 -25.61
CA PRO A 25 7.66 -16.35 -26.62
C PRO A 25 8.62 -16.30 -27.80
N GLN A 26 9.32 -17.42 -28.02
CA GLN A 26 10.19 -17.59 -29.17
C GLN A 26 9.28 -17.81 -30.39
N PRO A 27 9.43 -17.03 -31.48
CA PRO A 27 8.79 -17.36 -32.74
C PRO A 27 9.21 -18.77 -33.15
N ASN A 28 8.26 -19.48 -33.76
CA ASN A 28 8.42 -20.85 -34.22
C ASN A 28 9.68 -20.96 -35.12
N LYS A 29 10.48 -22.01 -34.92
CA LYS A 29 11.61 -22.34 -35.83
C LYS A 29 11.15 -22.69 -37.26
N ASP A 30 9.83 -22.80 -37.45
CA ASP A 30 9.19 -23.15 -38.70
C ASP A 30 8.70 -21.91 -39.47
N THR A 31 9.04 -21.93 -40.75
CA THR A 31 8.60 -21.05 -41.84
C THR A 31 7.15 -20.61 -41.70
N SER A 32 6.93 -19.36 -41.29
CA SER A 32 5.63 -18.71 -41.47
C SER A 32 5.61 -18.04 -42.83
N LYS A 33 4.60 -18.39 -43.65
CA LYS A 33 4.32 -17.68 -44.90
C LYS A 33 3.60 -16.38 -44.52
N ALA A 34 4.33 -15.27 -44.47
CA ALA A 34 3.72 -13.97 -44.23
C ALA A 34 3.03 -13.51 -45.53
N GLY A 35 1.70 -13.42 -45.50
CA GLY A 35 0.95 -12.82 -46.61
C GLY A 35 1.24 -11.32 -46.66
N VAL A 36 2.03 -10.87 -47.63
CA VAL A 36 2.24 -9.44 -47.85
C VAL A 36 1.02 -8.90 -48.55
N VAL A 37 0.23 -8.08 -47.85
CA VAL A 37 -0.71 -7.18 -48.52
C VAL A 37 0.16 -6.13 -49.21
N ALA A 38 0.32 -6.26 -50.52
CA ALA A 38 1.12 -5.34 -51.31
C ALA A 38 0.45 -3.96 -51.30
N ALA A 39 0.89 -3.06 -50.41
CA ALA A 39 0.67 -1.65 -50.68
C ALA A 39 1.35 -1.32 -52.00
N ASN A 40 0.61 -0.68 -52.89
CA ASN A 40 1.10 -0.29 -54.20
C ASN A 40 2.04 0.94 -54.04
N CYS A 41 3.27 0.73 -53.57
CA CYS A 41 4.27 1.80 -53.53
C CYS A 41 4.66 2.19 -54.96
N GLN A 42 3.99 3.19 -55.53
CA GLN A 42 4.33 3.79 -56.81
C GLN A 42 5.05 5.12 -56.55
N PRO A 43 6.39 5.14 -56.59
CA PRO A 43 7.14 6.37 -56.35
C PRO A 43 7.02 7.30 -57.55
N SER A 44 7.00 8.61 -57.31
CA SER A 44 7.17 9.61 -58.38
C SER A 44 8.63 9.76 -58.78
N ARG A 45 9.58 9.40 -57.90
CA ARG A 45 11.01 9.44 -58.20
C ARG A 45 11.83 8.43 -57.40
N VAL A 46 12.87 7.88 -58.02
CA VAL A 46 13.94 7.13 -57.33
C VAL A 46 15.07 8.10 -56.97
N LEU A 47 15.44 8.15 -55.69
CA LEU A 47 16.43 9.09 -55.15
C LEU A 47 17.84 8.52 -55.09
N GLY A 48 17.97 7.20 -54.98
CA GLY A 48 19.26 6.51 -54.88
C GLY A 48 19.10 5.03 -54.53
N SER A 49 20.21 4.32 -54.43
CA SER A 49 20.27 2.88 -54.11
C SER A 49 20.91 2.62 -52.75
N GLY A 50 20.51 1.54 -52.09
CA GLY A 50 21.03 1.10 -50.80
C GLY A 50 20.20 1.56 -49.60
N PHE A 51 20.49 0.95 -48.44
CA PHE A 51 19.87 1.28 -47.17
C PHE A 51 20.35 2.64 -46.65
N ASN A 52 19.44 3.40 -46.05
CA ASN A 52 19.82 4.44 -45.11
C ASN A 52 19.91 3.82 -43.72
N VAL A 53 20.95 4.19 -42.97
CA VAL A 53 21.27 3.64 -41.66
C VAL A 53 21.29 4.76 -40.63
N VAL A 54 20.60 4.56 -39.52
CA VAL A 54 20.67 5.42 -38.33
C VAL A 54 21.26 4.59 -37.21
N PHE A 55 22.36 5.06 -36.62
CA PHE A 55 22.99 4.45 -35.47
C PHE A 55 22.49 5.11 -34.19
N TYR A 56 22.20 4.28 -33.19
CA TYR A 56 21.77 4.69 -31.87
C TYR A 56 22.79 4.21 -30.85
N ASP A 57 22.95 4.97 -29.78
CA ASP A 57 23.66 4.50 -28.60
C ASP A 57 22.99 3.22 -28.09
N TYR A 58 23.79 2.29 -27.59
CA TYR A 58 23.30 1.11 -26.89
C TYR A 58 24.18 0.94 -25.67
N PRO A 59 23.64 1.12 -24.46
CA PRO A 59 24.45 1.05 -23.25
C PRO A 59 25.18 -0.29 -23.11
N TYR A 60 26.48 -0.23 -22.87
CA TYR A 60 27.32 -1.42 -22.71
C TYR A 60 26.79 -2.31 -21.58
N TYR A 61 26.69 -3.62 -21.84
CA TYR A 61 26.22 -4.61 -20.87
C TYR A 61 24.76 -4.45 -20.40
N ARG A 62 23.93 -3.66 -21.08
CA ARG A 62 22.49 -3.58 -20.80
C ARG A 62 21.65 -4.55 -21.64
N ASP A 63 20.68 -5.18 -21.00
CA ASP A 63 19.80 -6.18 -21.62
C ASP A 63 18.55 -5.57 -22.29
N ASP A 64 18.58 -4.26 -22.58
CA ASP A 64 17.45 -3.50 -23.13
C ASP A 64 16.90 -4.12 -24.42
N GLY A 65 17.78 -4.62 -25.30
CA GLY A 65 17.43 -5.28 -26.57
C GLY A 65 16.63 -6.58 -26.44
N TRP A 66 16.57 -7.17 -25.24
CA TRP A 66 15.73 -8.33 -24.93
C TRP A 66 14.38 -7.96 -24.31
N GLN A 67 14.13 -6.68 -24.03
CA GLN A 67 12.89 -6.25 -23.40
C GLN A 67 11.75 -6.15 -24.43
N PRO A 68 10.51 -6.52 -24.07
CA PRO A 68 9.35 -6.32 -24.93
C PRO A 68 9.22 -4.86 -25.38
N GLY A 69 8.85 -4.63 -26.64
CA GLY A 69 8.70 -3.26 -27.18
C GLY A 69 10.01 -2.62 -27.65
N TRP A 70 11.18 -3.24 -27.41
CA TRP A 70 12.45 -2.64 -27.80
C TRP A 70 12.57 -2.50 -29.32
N PHE A 71 12.28 -3.55 -30.08
CA PHE A 71 12.35 -3.54 -31.55
C PHE A 71 11.21 -2.78 -32.23
N GLU A 72 10.10 -2.57 -31.52
CA GLU A 72 8.91 -1.84 -31.98
C GLU A 72 9.17 -0.34 -32.05
N GLY A 73 10.09 0.15 -31.22
CA GLY A 73 10.47 1.55 -31.17
C GLY A 73 11.29 1.94 -29.95
N GLY A 74 11.40 1.07 -28.93
CA GLY A 74 12.18 1.36 -27.72
C GLY A 74 13.65 1.72 -27.97
N TYR A 75 14.27 1.22 -29.05
CA TYR A 75 15.63 1.64 -29.45
C TYR A 75 15.75 3.14 -29.77
N LYS A 76 14.65 3.80 -30.17
CA LYS A 76 14.62 5.25 -30.49
C LYS A 76 14.68 6.14 -29.25
N ASN A 77 14.55 5.56 -28.05
CA ASN A 77 14.75 6.29 -26.80
C ASN A 77 16.23 6.59 -26.54
N ASN A 78 17.15 5.89 -27.23
CA ASN A 78 18.58 6.14 -27.14
C ASN A 78 19.01 7.24 -28.11
N ALA A 79 20.10 7.93 -27.79
CA ALA A 79 20.62 9.02 -28.61
C ALA A 79 21.08 8.52 -29.99
N ILE A 80 20.76 9.25 -31.05
CA ILE A 80 21.35 9.01 -32.38
C ILE A 80 22.83 9.39 -32.32
N THR A 81 23.70 8.46 -32.69
CA THR A 81 25.16 8.65 -32.67
C THR A 81 25.72 8.95 -34.05
N ALA A 82 25.13 8.40 -35.12
CA ALA A 82 25.55 8.64 -36.50
C ALA A 82 24.45 8.29 -37.52
N THR A 83 24.64 8.72 -38.77
CA THR A 83 23.81 8.29 -39.92
C THR A 83 24.66 8.03 -41.15
N LYS A 84 24.27 7.06 -41.98
CA LYS A 84 24.92 6.73 -43.25
C LYS A 84 23.86 6.48 -44.32
N LYS A 85 24.11 6.93 -45.55
CA LYS A 85 23.18 6.72 -46.69
C LYS A 85 23.78 5.76 -47.71
N GLY A 86 22.91 5.04 -48.41
CA GLY A 86 23.27 4.25 -49.58
C GLY A 86 24.15 3.02 -49.30
N VAL A 87 23.99 2.39 -48.13
CA VAL A 87 24.71 1.16 -47.78
C VAL A 87 24.16 0.00 -48.60
N GLN A 88 25.00 -0.58 -49.46
CA GLN A 88 24.60 -1.65 -50.39
C GLN A 88 24.93 -3.04 -49.86
N ASP A 89 26.11 -3.18 -49.23
CA ASP A 89 26.51 -4.39 -48.53
C ASP A 89 26.33 -4.15 -47.03
N ILE A 90 25.40 -4.90 -46.44
CA ILE A 90 25.05 -4.78 -45.03
C ILE A 90 25.66 -5.92 -44.20
N TYR A 91 26.36 -6.86 -44.84
CA TYR A 91 27.07 -7.91 -44.12
C TYR A 91 28.26 -7.30 -43.35
N PHE A 92 28.41 -7.69 -42.09
CA PHE A 92 29.65 -7.49 -41.35
C PHE A 92 29.81 -8.55 -40.27
N SER A 93 31.05 -8.81 -39.89
CA SER A 93 31.43 -9.70 -38.81
C SER A 93 32.66 -9.11 -38.11
N ASN A 94 32.45 -8.52 -36.93
CA ASN A 94 33.48 -7.99 -36.06
C ASN A 94 33.77 -9.04 -34.99
N GLN A 95 34.77 -9.86 -35.26
CA GLN A 95 35.22 -10.90 -34.33
C GLN A 95 36.40 -10.41 -33.48
N THR A 96 36.58 -11.02 -32.31
CA THR A 96 37.72 -10.78 -31.42
C THR A 96 37.73 -9.38 -30.81
N VAL A 97 36.54 -8.78 -30.62
CA VAL A 97 36.41 -7.47 -29.98
C VAL A 97 36.72 -7.62 -28.48
N PRO A 98 37.71 -6.89 -27.94
CA PRO A 98 38.04 -6.98 -26.52
C PRO A 98 36.88 -6.62 -25.60
N TRP A 99 36.97 -7.07 -24.34
CA TRP A 99 36.06 -6.61 -23.29
C TRP A 99 36.22 -5.11 -23.06
N GLY A 100 35.09 -4.42 -22.89
CA GLY A 100 35.01 -2.97 -22.73
C GLY A 100 34.34 -2.29 -23.93
N VAL A 101 34.18 -0.97 -23.83
CA VAL A 101 33.67 -0.15 -24.92
C VAL A 101 34.79 0.08 -25.93
N VAL A 102 34.63 -0.47 -27.14
CA VAL A 102 35.60 -0.43 -28.22
C VAL A 102 35.02 0.36 -29.38
N ARG A 103 35.77 1.35 -29.87
CA ARG A 103 35.44 2.08 -31.09
C ARG A 103 36.00 1.38 -32.32
N GLY A 104 35.25 1.45 -33.41
CA GLY A 104 35.63 0.92 -34.71
C GLY A 104 34.70 1.47 -35.78
N THR A 105 34.62 0.80 -36.92
CA THR A 105 33.75 1.24 -38.01
C THR A 105 32.75 0.17 -38.42
N VAL A 106 31.54 0.62 -38.77
CA VAL A 106 30.51 -0.17 -39.45
C VAL A 106 30.01 0.69 -40.60
N TYR A 107 30.02 0.18 -41.84
CA TYR A 107 29.66 0.94 -43.06
C TYR A 107 30.42 2.27 -43.20
N ASP A 108 31.73 2.24 -42.95
CA ASP A 108 32.64 3.39 -42.89
C ASP A 108 32.20 4.50 -41.90
N THR A 109 31.47 4.13 -40.86
CA THR A 109 30.95 5.05 -39.83
C THR A 109 31.54 4.65 -38.48
N GLU A 110 32.20 5.59 -37.80
CA GLU A 110 32.78 5.35 -36.48
C GLU A 110 31.67 5.15 -35.43
N VAL A 111 31.69 4.01 -34.74
CA VAL A 111 30.72 3.63 -33.71
C VAL A 111 31.39 2.82 -32.59
N ASN A 112 30.69 2.63 -31.47
CA ASN A 112 31.09 1.67 -30.44
C ASN A 112 30.78 0.26 -30.94
N ILE A 113 31.70 -0.38 -31.67
CA ILE A 113 31.48 -1.71 -32.28
C ILE A 113 31.17 -2.81 -31.26
N SER A 114 31.58 -2.61 -30.00
CA SER A 114 31.25 -3.50 -28.88
C SER A 114 29.80 -3.42 -28.42
N ASN A 115 29.11 -2.30 -28.66
CA ASN A 115 27.75 -2.05 -28.16
C ASN A 115 27.11 -0.88 -28.92
N PHE A 116 26.18 -1.18 -29.82
CA PHE A 116 25.46 -0.18 -30.58
C PHE A 116 24.13 -0.74 -31.06
N ALA A 117 23.20 0.13 -31.41
CA ALA A 117 22.00 -0.24 -32.14
C ALA A 117 21.96 0.48 -33.48
N MET A 118 21.24 -0.08 -34.45
CA MET A 118 21.00 0.59 -35.71
C MET A 118 19.68 0.22 -36.34
N GLU A 119 19.11 1.16 -37.09
CA GLU A 119 17.96 0.97 -37.97
C GLU A 119 18.44 1.15 -39.42
N LEU A 120 18.21 0.15 -40.27
CA LEU A 120 18.40 0.22 -41.72
C LEU A 120 17.04 0.25 -42.40
N SER A 121 16.84 1.20 -43.32
CA SER A 121 15.58 1.32 -44.04
C SER A 121 15.75 1.67 -45.51
N GLY A 122 14.79 1.22 -46.32
CA GLY A 122 14.71 1.47 -47.75
C GLY A 122 13.55 0.72 -48.39
N PHE A 123 13.49 0.73 -49.73
CA PHE A 123 12.47 0.01 -50.48
C PHE A 123 13.09 -1.11 -51.30
N PHE A 124 12.75 -2.35 -50.96
CA PHE A 124 13.12 -3.53 -51.71
C PHE A 124 12.35 -3.61 -53.01
N LYS A 125 13.05 -3.76 -54.14
CA LYS A 125 12.46 -3.97 -55.45
C LYS A 125 12.47 -5.46 -55.80
N ALA A 126 11.29 -6.03 -56.07
CA ALA A 126 11.20 -7.40 -56.55
C ALA A 126 11.49 -7.46 -58.06
N ASP A 127 12.51 -8.23 -58.45
CA ASP A 127 12.86 -8.44 -59.87
C ASP A 127 11.97 -9.47 -60.56
N TYR A 128 11.29 -10.33 -59.80
CA TYR A 128 10.42 -11.39 -60.31
C TYR A 128 9.15 -11.46 -59.49
N THR A 129 8.08 -11.92 -60.11
CA THR A 129 6.88 -12.31 -59.36
C THR A 129 7.10 -13.70 -58.77
N GLY A 130 6.85 -13.86 -57.47
CA GLY A 130 6.93 -15.15 -56.78
C GLY A 130 7.38 -15.03 -55.33
N THR A 131 7.73 -16.19 -54.75
CA THR A 131 8.14 -16.27 -53.34
C THR A 131 9.60 -15.92 -53.16
N TYR A 132 9.87 -14.93 -52.30
CA TYR A 132 11.19 -14.57 -51.79
C TYR A 132 11.33 -15.08 -50.37
N THR A 133 12.40 -15.81 -50.06
CA THR A 133 12.66 -16.32 -48.71
C THR A 133 13.86 -15.63 -48.10
N PHE A 134 13.64 -14.74 -47.14
CA PHE A 134 14.69 -14.03 -46.43
C PHE A 134 15.22 -14.88 -45.27
N THR A 135 16.52 -14.78 -45.02
CA THR A 135 17.22 -15.39 -43.89
C THR A 135 17.98 -14.31 -43.15
N LEU A 136 17.74 -14.19 -41.84
CA LEU A 136 18.43 -13.24 -40.97
C LEU A 136 19.19 -13.98 -39.88
N LYS A 137 20.46 -13.59 -39.70
CA LYS A 137 21.29 -13.93 -38.56
C LYS A 137 21.87 -12.66 -37.96
N ALA A 138 21.99 -12.65 -36.65
CA ALA A 138 22.62 -11.56 -35.94
C ALA A 138 23.31 -12.07 -34.69
N ASP A 139 24.38 -11.37 -34.33
CA ASP A 139 24.94 -11.37 -32.99
C ASP A 139 25.06 -9.91 -32.53
N ASN A 140 24.29 -9.43 -31.53
CA ASN A 140 23.42 -10.19 -30.63
C ASN A 140 21.94 -10.24 -31.02
N GLY A 141 21.37 -9.27 -31.72
CA GLY A 141 19.94 -9.33 -32.04
C GLY A 141 19.53 -8.49 -33.23
N ALA A 142 18.56 -8.99 -33.98
CA ALA A 142 17.99 -8.24 -35.11
C ALA A 142 16.54 -8.60 -35.39
N SER A 143 15.82 -7.67 -36.03
CA SER A 143 14.47 -7.88 -36.56
C SER A 143 14.36 -7.38 -38.00
N LEU A 144 13.45 -7.98 -38.77
CA LEU A 144 13.14 -7.59 -40.15
C LEU A 144 11.63 -7.35 -40.31
N GLN A 145 11.29 -6.24 -40.94
CA GLN A 145 9.94 -5.89 -41.37
C GLN A 145 9.92 -5.73 -42.90
N LEU A 146 9.24 -6.67 -43.56
CA LEU A 146 8.85 -6.79 -44.96
C LEU A 146 7.47 -6.19 -45.29
N GLY A 147 7.37 -5.10 -46.05
CA GLY A 147 6.10 -4.68 -46.66
C GLY A 147 5.36 -3.59 -45.88
N ALA A 148 4.47 -2.88 -46.58
CA ALA A 148 3.89 -1.67 -46.04
C ALA A 148 2.70 -1.95 -45.11
N GLY A 149 2.44 -1.00 -44.21
CA GLY A 149 1.24 -1.00 -43.39
C GLY A 149 0.03 -0.50 -44.16
N GLN A 150 -0.24 0.80 -44.06
CA GLN A 150 -1.39 1.43 -44.70
C GLN A 150 -1.02 2.16 -46.00
N SER A 151 0.16 2.79 -46.08
CA SER A 151 0.61 3.53 -47.26
C SER A 151 2.14 3.66 -47.30
N CYS A 152 2.68 4.03 -48.46
CA CYS A 152 4.10 4.30 -48.66
C CYS A 152 4.34 5.80 -48.72
N CYS A 153 5.46 6.24 -48.15
CA CYS A 153 5.83 7.65 -48.03
C CYS A 153 7.36 7.78 -48.04
N ASP A 154 7.91 8.99 -47.95
CA ASP A 154 9.35 9.28 -48.12
C ASP A 154 10.22 8.77 -46.95
N ASP A 155 9.62 8.16 -45.93
CA ASP A 155 10.29 7.39 -44.88
C ASP A 155 9.91 5.90 -44.98
N ALA A 156 10.86 5.12 -45.50
CA ALA A 156 10.72 3.67 -45.64
C ALA A 156 10.51 2.96 -44.29
N GLY A 157 11.18 3.42 -43.22
CA GLY A 157 11.07 2.82 -41.89
C GLY A 157 9.73 3.12 -41.21
N GLY A 158 9.11 4.25 -41.55
CA GLY A 158 7.74 4.62 -41.19
C GLY A 158 6.65 3.95 -42.06
N SER A 159 7.01 3.49 -43.26
CA SER A 159 6.07 2.88 -44.21
C SER A 159 5.76 1.41 -43.91
N VAL A 160 6.58 0.70 -43.11
CA VAL A 160 6.36 -0.73 -42.81
C VAL A 160 5.17 -0.98 -41.89
N GLY A 161 4.51 -2.13 -42.04
CA GLY A 161 3.24 -2.44 -41.37
C GLY A 161 3.28 -2.85 -39.91
N GLY A 162 4.43 -2.73 -39.25
CA GLY A 162 4.59 -2.98 -37.80
C GLY A 162 4.64 -4.47 -37.40
N GLY A 163 4.18 -5.40 -38.23
CA GLY A 163 4.38 -6.84 -37.99
C GLY A 163 5.83 -7.26 -38.20
N PHE A 164 6.48 -7.82 -37.16
CA PHE A 164 7.80 -8.43 -37.33
C PHE A 164 7.67 -9.71 -38.17
N ASN A 165 8.44 -9.76 -39.23
CA ASN A 165 8.45 -10.92 -40.11
C ASN A 165 9.58 -11.88 -39.70
N ILE A 166 10.66 -11.35 -39.17
CA ILE A 166 11.74 -12.13 -38.55
C ILE A 166 12.22 -11.41 -37.30
N PHE A 167 12.50 -12.16 -36.23
CA PHE A 167 13.19 -11.69 -35.04
C PHE A 167 14.17 -12.77 -34.59
N THR A 168 15.42 -12.39 -34.39
CA THR A 168 16.47 -13.27 -33.89
C THR A 168 17.13 -12.63 -32.67
N LEU A 169 17.17 -13.39 -31.58
CA LEU A 169 18.09 -13.16 -30.48
C LEU A 169 19.21 -14.17 -30.68
N GLY A 170 20.36 -13.66 -31.10
CA GLY A 170 21.63 -14.37 -31.09
C GLY A 170 22.01 -14.85 -29.68
N PRO A 171 23.15 -15.54 -29.55
CA PRO A 171 23.57 -16.15 -28.30
C PRO A 171 23.72 -15.10 -27.18
N ARG A 172 23.13 -15.37 -26.00
CA ARG A 172 23.41 -14.60 -24.78
C ARG A 172 24.79 -14.99 -24.28
N GLY A 173 25.70 -14.03 -24.12
CA GLY A 173 27.01 -14.25 -23.48
C GLY A 173 28.19 -13.44 -24.02
N GLY A 174 28.00 -12.70 -25.12
CA GLY A 174 29.11 -12.04 -25.81
C GLY A 174 29.99 -13.04 -26.57
N GLY A 175 30.70 -12.56 -27.58
CA GLY A 175 31.71 -13.36 -28.27
C GLY A 175 31.19 -14.38 -29.28
N GLY A 176 29.95 -14.26 -29.75
CA GLY A 176 29.46 -15.11 -30.84
C GLY A 176 30.09 -14.72 -32.18
N ASP A 177 29.85 -15.58 -33.16
CA ASP A 177 30.23 -15.36 -34.55
C ASP A 177 28.97 -15.56 -35.39
N VAL A 178 28.61 -14.55 -36.18
CA VAL A 178 27.43 -14.61 -37.05
C VAL A 178 27.52 -15.74 -38.08
N ASP A 179 28.74 -16.14 -38.46
CA ASP A 179 29.00 -17.25 -39.37
C ASP A 179 28.84 -18.61 -38.68
N ALA A 180 29.25 -18.72 -37.41
CA ALA A 180 29.07 -19.90 -36.57
C ALA A 180 27.66 -20.00 -35.95
N ASN A 181 26.89 -18.91 -35.94
CA ASN A 181 25.53 -18.89 -35.40
C ASN A 181 24.58 -19.69 -36.30
N THR A 182 24.21 -20.88 -35.84
CA THR A 182 23.29 -21.79 -36.55
C THR A 182 21.82 -21.39 -36.38
N ASN A 183 21.49 -20.49 -35.46
CA ASN A 183 20.15 -19.94 -35.31
C ASN A 183 19.89 -18.93 -36.43
N ARG A 184 19.35 -19.45 -37.54
CA ARG A 184 18.81 -18.66 -38.64
C ARG A 184 17.30 -18.63 -38.55
N TYR A 185 16.73 -17.45 -38.78
CA TYR A 185 15.29 -17.29 -38.86
C TYR A 185 14.93 -16.87 -40.27
N THR A 186 13.85 -17.43 -40.79
CA THR A 186 13.43 -17.23 -42.17
C THR A 186 12.00 -16.75 -42.25
N ALA A 187 11.71 -15.91 -43.25
CA ALA A 187 10.35 -15.52 -43.61
C ALA A 187 10.23 -15.49 -45.12
N SER A 188 9.09 -15.96 -45.62
CA SER A 188 8.80 -15.99 -47.05
C SER A 188 7.69 -15.01 -47.40
N PHE A 189 7.85 -14.33 -48.52
CA PHE A 189 6.95 -13.28 -49.00
C PHE A 189 6.65 -13.49 -50.48
N ASP A 190 5.37 -13.43 -50.85
CA ASP A 190 4.97 -13.43 -52.25
C ASP A 190 4.99 -11.99 -52.77
N LEU A 191 5.93 -11.69 -53.67
CA LEU A 191 6.16 -10.36 -54.21
C LEU A 191 5.83 -10.32 -55.71
N GLN A 192 5.54 -9.13 -56.22
CA GLN A 192 5.25 -8.89 -57.63
C GLN A 192 6.39 -8.12 -58.28
N GLU A 193 6.78 -8.57 -59.47
CA GLU A 193 7.84 -7.96 -60.28
C GLU A 193 7.65 -6.45 -60.45
N GLY A 194 8.75 -5.71 -60.35
CA GLY A 194 8.80 -4.27 -60.53
C GLY A 194 8.25 -3.45 -59.35
N ARG A 195 7.61 -4.07 -58.36
CA ARG A 195 7.06 -3.36 -57.19
C ARG A 195 8.11 -3.13 -56.12
N TYR A 196 7.89 -2.05 -55.37
CA TYR A 196 8.67 -1.63 -54.22
C TYR A 196 7.97 -1.98 -52.92
N TYR A 197 8.74 -2.49 -51.96
CA TYR A 197 8.26 -2.90 -50.65
C TYR A 197 9.12 -2.23 -49.59
N PRO A 198 8.56 -1.45 -48.65
CA PRO A 198 9.36 -0.87 -47.59
C PRO A 198 9.97 -2.00 -46.76
N VAL A 199 11.23 -1.82 -46.39
CA VAL A 199 11.97 -2.73 -45.53
C VAL A 199 12.58 -1.93 -44.39
N LYS A 200 12.45 -2.48 -43.18
CA LYS A 200 13.12 -1.97 -41.98
C LYS A 200 13.81 -3.13 -41.28
N LEU A 201 15.10 -2.98 -41.04
CA LEU A 201 15.90 -3.88 -40.22
C LEU A 201 16.38 -3.10 -38.99
N VAL A 202 16.17 -3.67 -37.81
CA VAL A 202 16.70 -3.10 -36.56
C VAL A 202 17.66 -4.12 -35.98
N TYR A 203 18.83 -3.67 -35.54
CA TYR A 203 19.90 -4.48 -34.98
C TYR A 203 20.39 -3.89 -33.66
N PHE A 204 20.84 -4.75 -32.74
CA PHE A 204 21.68 -4.34 -31.62
C PHE A 204 22.84 -5.30 -31.36
N ASN A 205 23.93 -4.72 -30.86
CA ASN A 205 25.02 -5.39 -30.20
C ASN A 205 25.05 -5.01 -28.71
N TRP A 206 25.18 -6.01 -27.84
CA TRP A 206 25.18 -5.85 -26.39
C TRP A 206 26.60 -5.68 -25.82
N VAL A 207 27.52 -6.54 -26.28
CA VAL A 207 28.90 -6.62 -25.80
C VAL A 207 29.80 -7.36 -26.79
N THR A 208 31.05 -6.92 -26.89
CA THR A 208 32.13 -7.56 -27.67
C THR A 208 31.79 -7.80 -29.14
N ASN A 209 31.82 -9.05 -29.61
CA ASN A 209 31.67 -9.39 -31.02
C ASN A 209 30.33 -8.93 -31.57
N ALA A 210 30.30 -8.57 -32.85
CA ALA A 210 29.13 -8.06 -33.53
C ALA A 210 29.02 -8.70 -34.91
N GLY A 211 27.83 -9.04 -35.37
CA GLY A 211 27.67 -9.46 -36.75
C GLY A 211 26.23 -9.43 -37.23
N LEU A 212 26.07 -9.19 -38.53
CA LEU A 212 24.79 -9.17 -39.22
C LEU A 212 24.94 -9.86 -40.58
N ASP A 213 24.08 -10.84 -40.84
CA ASP A 213 23.96 -11.52 -42.13
C ASP A 213 22.47 -11.56 -42.52
N LEU A 214 22.11 -10.76 -43.51
CA LEU A 214 20.81 -10.81 -44.16
C LEU A 214 21.03 -11.34 -45.58
N SER A 215 20.23 -12.32 -45.98
CA SER A 215 20.21 -12.83 -47.35
C SER A 215 18.79 -13.21 -47.76
N TYR A 216 18.56 -13.42 -49.04
CA TYR A 216 17.31 -14.03 -49.52
C TYR A 216 17.55 -14.99 -50.68
N VAL A 217 16.62 -15.91 -50.87
CA VAL A 217 16.49 -16.73 -52.08
C VAL A 217 15.34 -16.16 -52.90
N ASP A 218 15.59 -15.83 -54.17
CA ASP A 218 14.60 -15.30 -55.09
C ASP A 218 13.69 -16.41 -55.68
N PRO A 219 12.62 -16.06 -56.42
CA PRO A 219 11.73 -17.05 -57.04
C PRO A 219 12.40 -17.98 -58.06
N LYS A 220 13.60 -17.64 -58.54
CA LYS A 220 14.40 -18.47 -59.45
C LYS A 220 15.38 -19.38 -58.71
N GLY A 221 15.43 -19.34 -57.37
CA GLY A 221 16.35 -20.11 -56.55
C GLY A 221 17.73 -19.47 -56.38
N THR A 222 17.91 -18.21 -56.77
CA THR A 222 19.19 -17.50 -56.62
C THR A 222 19.32 -16.95 -55.21
N THR A 223 20.41 -17.30 -54.52
CA THR A 223 20.77 -16.70 -53.23
C THR A 223 21.44 -15.34 -53.43
N VAL A 224 20.87 -14.30 -52.82
CA VAL A 224 21.40 -12.93 -52.84
C VAL A 224 21.80 -12.53 -51.42
N LYS A 225 23.06 -12.10 -51.27
CA LYS A 225 23.62 -11.58 -50.01
C LYS A 225 23.95 -10.09 -50.06
N ASN A 226 24.32 -9.59 -51.24
CA ASN A 226 24.59 -8.19 -51.47
C ASN A 226 23.32 -7.52 -52.03
N PHE A 227 22.86 -6.46 -51.38
CA PHE A 227 21.62 -5.75 -51.72
C PHE A 227 21.84 -4.58 -52.68
N ALA A 228 23.03 -4.49 -53.29
CA ALA A 228 23.31 -3.58 -54.40
C ALA A 228 22.20 -3.64 -55.45
N ASN A 229 21.62 -2.48 -55.77
CA ASN A 229 20.51 -2.32 -56.71
C ASN A 229 19.21 -3.05 -56.34
N LYS A 230 19.12 -3.71 -55.17
CA LYS A 230 17.88 -4.34 -54.67
C LYS A 230 17.09 -3.40 -53.76
N ILE A 231 17.79 -2.45 -53.13
CA ILE A 231 17.20 -1.45 -52.25
C ILE A 231 17.27 -0.09 -52.93
N SER A 232 16.17 0.64 -52.90
CA SER A 232 16.04 2.01 -53.39
C SER A 232 15.56 2.95 -52.30
N GLN A 233 15.97 4.20 -52.37
CA GLN A 233 15.33 5.32 -51.67
C GLN A 233 14.37 5.98 -52.65
N LEU A 234 13.15 6.21 -52.21
CA LEU A 234 12.03 6.63 -53.07
C LEU A 234 11.43 7.94 -52.59
N GLN A 235 10.77 8.64 -53.50
CA GLN A 235 9.96 9.82 -53.24
C GLN A 235 8.54 9.59 -53.77
N PHE A 236 7.53 10.06 -53.05
CA PHE A 236 6.11 9.97 -53.39
C PHE A 236 5.46 11.35 -53.40
N ASP A 237 4.42 11.55 -54.23
CA ASP A 237 3.74 12.85 -54.36
C ASP A 237 3.01 13.29 -53.07
N ASN A 238 2.57 12.32 -52.24
CA ASN A 238 2.07 12.51 -50.88
C ASN A 238 3.07 11.97 -49.85
N GLY A 239 4.35 12.31 -50.01
CA GLY A 239 5.50 11.67 -49.36
C GLY A 239 5.68 11.85 -47.85
N VAL A 240 4.77 12.50 -47.12
CA VAL A 240 4.94 12.64 -45.66
C VAL A 240 4.31 11.46 -44.94
N CYS A 241 5.12 10.67 -44.25
CA CYS A 241 4.61 9.63 -43.36
C CYS A 241 3.91 10.26 -42.15
N ILE A 242 2.83 9.66 -41.67
CA ILE A 242 2.15 10.09 -40.46
C ILE A 242 2.20 8.96 -39.43
N THR A 243 2.78 9.24 -38.27
CA THR A 243 2.77 8.36 -37.09
C THR A 243 1.96 9.00 -35.98
N SER A 244 1.52 8.22 -35.00
CA SER A 244 0.85 8.73 -33.81
C SER A 244 1.51 8.23 -32.54
N THR A 245 1.67 9.10 -31.54
CA THR A 245 2.12 8.73 -30.18
C THR A 245 1.17 9.33 -29.15
N THR A 246 1.11 8.69 -27.98
CA THR A 246 0.33 9.17 -26.85
C THR A 246 1.28 9.58 -25.73
N GLU A 247 1.10 10.81 -25.24
CA GLU A 247 1.89 11.38 -24.13
C GLU A 247 0.94 11.78 -22.99
N TYR A 248 1.47 11.87 -21.78
CA TYR A 248 0.70 12.30 -20.60
C TYR A 248 1.21 13.66 -20.13
N TRP A 249 0.27 14.56 -19.80
CA TRP A 249 0.59 15.93 -19.41
C TRP A 249 -0.29 16.47 -18.27
N THR A 250 0.13 17.61 -17.72
CA THR A 250 -0.46 18.23 -16.52
C THR A 250 -1.76 19.01 -16.76
N ASN A 251 -2.07 19.33 -18.03
CA ASN A 251 -3.32 20.00 -18.37
C ASN A 251 -4.52 19.06 -18.19
N LYS A 252 -5.72 19.62 -18.01
CA LYS A 252 -6.96 18.87 -17.72
C LYS A 252 -7.80 18.51 -18.95
N TYR A 253 -7.26 18.69 -20.15
CA TYR A 253 -7.93 18.40 -21.41
C TYR A 253 -7.04 17.53 -22.29
N THR A 254 -7.64 16.85 -23.26
CA THR A 254 -6.89 16.15 -24.31
C THR A 254 -6.47 17.15 -25.38
N SER A 255 -5.21 17.11 -25.78
CA SER A 255 -4.68 17.92 -26.87
C SER A 255 -4.20 17.01 -28.00
N THR A 256 -4.28 17.50 -29.23
CA THR A 256 -3.74 16.81 -30.40
C THR A 256 -2.93 17.81 -31.19
N THR A 257 -1.62 17.58 -31.27
CA THR A 257 -0.69 18.43 -31.99
C THR A 257 0.04 17.60 -33.03
N THR A 258 0.32 18.18 -34.20
CA THR A 258 1.17 17.52 -35.19
C THR A 258 2.57 18.11 -35.12
N ARG A 259 3.55 17.27 -34.77
CA ARG A 259 4.96 17.59 -34.86
C ARG A 259 5.45 17.30 -36.27
N THR A 260 5.65 18.36 -37.05
CA THR A 260 6.11 18.27 -38.44
C THR A 260 7.57 17.84 -38.50
N GLY A 261 7.86 16.79 -39.27
CA GLY A 261 9.22 16.37 -39.57
C GLY A 261 9.51 16.46 -41.07
N LYS A 262 10.76 16.18 -41.46
CA LYS A 262 11.18 16.29 -42.87
C LYS A 262 10.50 15.27 -43.79
N SER A 263 10.32 14.04 -43.30
CA SER A 263 9.71 12.92 -44.04
C SER A 263 8.60 12.24 -43.26
N THR A 264 8.48 12.52 -41.96
CA THR A 264 7.50 11.90 -41.06
C THR A 264 6.97 12.95 -40.10
N ASN A 265 5.65 13.15 -40.10
CA ASN A 265 4.92 13.92 -39.11
C ASN A 265 4.44 12.99 -38.01
N THR A 266 4.55 13.42 -36.75
CA THR A 266 4.03 12.69 -35.60
C THR A 266 2.84 13.43 -35.04
N VAL A 267 1.67 12.81 -35.07
CA VAL A 267 0.50 13.25 -34.31
C VAL A 267 0.72 12.85 -32.86
N VAL A 268 0.91 13.85 -31.99
CA VAL A 268 1.04 13.66 -30.54
C VAL A 268 -0.34 13.86 -29.94
N VAL A 269 -0.87 12.83 -29.29
CA VAL A 269 -2.10 12.88 -28.50
C VAL A 269 -1.70 13.02 -27.04
N GLU A 270 -1.89 14.19 -26.47
CA GLU A 270 -1.55 14.47 -25.07
C GLU A 270 -2.79 14.24 -24.21
N LEU A 271 -2.75 13.22 -23.35
CA LEU A 271 -3.82 12.87 -22.42
C LEU A 271 -3.55 13.44 -21.03
N PRO A 272 -4.57 14.00 -20.34
CA PRO A 272 -4.41 14.47 -18.97
C PRO A 272 -3.97 13.33 -18.05
N HIS A 273 -3.11 13.62 -17.07
CA HIS A 273 -2.77 12.64 -16.03
C HIS A 273 -4.03 12.12 -15.33
N LEU A 274 -4.08 10.80 -15.10
CA LEU A 274 -5.10 10.22 -14.21
C LEU A 274 -4.90 10.76 -12.79
N THR A 275 -5.95 10.84 -11.99
CA THR A 275 -5.84 11.33 -10.61
C THR A 275 -6.38 10.29 -9.64
N THR A 276 -5.58 9.91 -8.65
CA THR A 276 -5.99 9.05 -7.54
C THR A 276 -5.92 9.83 -6.23
N THR A 277 -6.87 9.58 -5.32
CA THR A 277 -6.91 10.25 -4.02
C THR A 277 -6.66 9.23 -2.91
N THR A 278 -5.73 9.53 -2.01
CA THR A 278 -5.48 8.74 -0.80
C THR A 278 -5.63 9.62 0.42
N THR A 279 -6.31 9.12 1.45
CA THR A 279 -6.52 9.86 2.70
C THR A 279 -5.66 9.26 3.81
N THR A 280 -4.92 10.10 4.53
CA THR A 280 -4.07 9.72 5.66
C THR A 280 -4.34 10.61 6.86
N THR A 281 -4.14 10.10 8.07
CA THR A 281 -4.25 10.91 9.30
C THR A 281 -2.93 11.58 9.65
N TRP A 282 -2.99 12.82 10.15
CA TRP A 282 -1.81 13.55 10.63
C TRP A 282 -2.08 14.34 11.92
N GLY A 283 -1.01 14.87 12.51
CA GLY A 283 -1.04 15.49 13.84
C GLY A 283 -1.56 16.94 13.90
N ASN A 284 -1.81 17.60 12.77
CA ASN A 284 -2.32 18.97 12.77
C ASN A 284 -3.86 18.99 12.88
N SER A 285 -4.39 20.11 13.35
CA SER A 285 -5.83 20.32 13.57
C SER A 285 -6.64 20.70 12.32
N PHE A 286 -5.99 20.82 11.16
CA PHE A 286 -6.62 21.19 9.89
C PHE A 286 -6.43 20.11 8.83
N THR A 287 -7.28 20.12 7.80
CA THR A 287 -7.10 19.25 6.63
C THR A 287 -6.12 19.90 5.65
N SER A 288 -5.18 19.13 5.13
CA SER A 288 -4.24 19.56 4.08
C SER A 288 -4.31 18.61 2.89
N SER A 289 -3.90 19.07 1.72
CA SER A 289 -3.77 18.20 0.56
C SER A 289 -2.54 18.57 -0.25
N VAL A 290 -1.83 17.56 -0.74
CA VAL A 290 -0.69 17.72 -1.65
C VAL A 290 -0.88 16.84 -2.87
N THR A 291 -0.62 17.39 -4.05
CA THR A 291 -0.62 16.63 -5.29
C THR A 291 0.82 16.21 -5.60
N LYS A 292 1.03 14.90 -5.75
CA LYS A 292 2.28 14.32 -6.23
C LYS A 292 2.11 13.96 -7.70
N THR A 293 2.83 14.66 -8.57
CA THR A 293 2.78 14.41 -10.01
C THR A 293 3.52 13.13 -10.35
N GLY A 294 2.84 12.20 -11.03
CA GLY A 294 3.45 10.98 -11.56
C GLY A 294 3.76 11.09 -13.05
N SER A 295 4.30 10.03 -13.65
CA SER A 295 4.53 9.96 -15.11
C SER A 295 3.25 9.74 -15.93
N ILE A 296 2.21 9.18 -15.31
CA ILE A 296 0.90 8.89 -15.93
C ILE A 296 -0.24 9.26 -14.97
N THR A 297 -0.06 9.00 -13.68
CA THR A 297 -1.08 9.19 -12.64
C THR A 297 -0.56 10.10 -11.55
N ASP A 298 -1.30 11.17 -11.27
CA ASP A 298 -1.09 12.05 -10.12
C ASP A 298 -1.78 11.48 -8.88
N THR A 299 -1.12 11.55 -7.73
CA THR A 299 -1.71 11.16 -6.44
C THR A 299 -1.98 12.39 -5.60
N ILE A 300 -3.24 12.63 -5.29
CA ILE A 300 -3.67 13.61 -4.28
C ILE A 300 -3.64 12.90 -2.92
N VAL A 301 -2.72 13.31 -2.06
CA VAL A 301 -2.71 12.88 -0.66
C VAL A 301 -3.48 13.91 0.14
N VAL A 302 -4.57 13.48 0.76
CA VAL A 302 -5.39 14.30 1.66
C VAL A 302 -5.06 13.90 3.10
N GLU A 303 -4.47 14.82 3.85
CA GLU A 303 -4.13 14.63 5.25
C GLU A 303 -5.23 15.22 6.13
N VAL A 304 -5.94 14.36 6.84
CA VAL A 304 -7.02 14.76 7.75
C VAL A 304 -6.56 14.68 9.21
N PRO A 305 -7.03 15.56 10.11
CA PRO A 305 -6.71 15.47 11.53
C PRO A 305 -7.03 14.10 12.12
N SER A 306 -6.15 13.59 12.98
CA SER A 306 -6.47 12.44 13.83
C SER A 306 -7.72 12.69 14.66
N ALA A 307 -8.69 11.77 14.61
CA ALA A 307 -9.89 11.82 15.45
C ALA A 307 -9.48 11.85 16.93
N THR A 308 -10.21 12.61 17.76
CA THR A 308 -9.92 12.72 19.19
C THR A 308 -11.09 12.22 20.01
N VAL A 309 -10.85 11.28 20.91
CA VAL A 309 -11.85 10.73 21.85
C VAL A 309 -11.47 11.14 23.27
N THR A 310 -12.45 11.57 24.06
CA THR A 310 -12.27 11.95 25.46
C THR A 310 -12.89 10.91 26.37
N THR A 311 -12.09 10.36 27.29
CA THR A 311 -12.54 9.37 28.28
C THR A 311 -12.38 9.92 29.69
N THR A 312 -13.45 9.86 30.47
CA THR A 312 -13.44 10.29 31.89
C THR A 312 -13.25 9.08 32.80
N THR A 313 -12.30 9.17 33.72
CA THR A 313 -12.04 8.16 34.76
C THR A 313 -12.00 8.82 36.14
N TYR A 314 -12.27 8.04 37.20
CA TYR A 314 -12.28 8.56 38.57
C TYR A 314 -11.06 8.09 39.35
N TRP A 315 -10.48 8.97 40.17
CA TRP A 315 -9.22 8.72 40.88
C TRP A 315 -9.17 9.37 42.27
N ASN A 316 -8.19 8.96 43.08
CA ASN A 316 -8.14 9.27 44.52
C ASN A 316 -7.37 10.57 44.84
N LYS A 317 -7.04 11.41 43.84
CA LYS A 317 -6.36 12.70 44.09
C LYS A 317 -7.39 13.83 44.15
N PRO A 318 -7.13 14.90 44.92
CA PRO A 318 -8.11 15.97 45.15
C PRO A 318 -8.30 16.93 43.98
N MET A 319 -7.55 16.76 42.88
CA MET A 319 -7.58 17.65 41.73
C MET A 319 -8.03 16.89 40.48
N THR A 320 -8.68 17.59 39.56
CA THR A 320 -8.91 17.06 38.21
C THR A 320 -7.58 17.12 37.44
N SER A 321 -7.21 16.04 36.76
CA SER A 321 -6.02 16.00 35.91
C SER A 321 -6.40 15.68 34.47
N LEU A 322 -5.78 16.38 33.53
CA LEU A 322 -5.88 16.10 32.11
C LEU A 322 -4.56 15.50 31.63
N THR A 323 -4.62 14.28 31.13
CA THR A 323 -3.47 13.61 30.54
C THR A 323 -3.79 13.32 29.08
N THR A 324 -3.09 14.01 28.18
CA THR A 324 -3.13 13.69 26.75
C THR A 324 -2.31 12.41 26.55
N VAL A 325 -2.94 11.31 26.16
CA VAL A 325 -2.23 10.05 25.86
C VAL A 325 -2.34 9.74 24.36
N THR A 326 -1.25 9.19 23.88
CA THR A 326 -0.78 8.96 22.52
C THR A 326 -1.81 8.47 21.52
N THR A 327 -1.57 8.81 20.25
CA THR A 327 -2.23 8.26 19.07
C THR A 327 -2.28 6.73 19.13
N GLY A 328 -3.48 6.16 19.13
CA GLY A 328 -3.69 4.73 19.06
C GLY A 328 -3.18 4.15 17.73
N LYS A 329 -3.09 2.81 17.65
CA LYS A 329 -2.65 2.10 16.42
C LYS A 329 -3.58 2.35 15.22
N ASP A 330 -4.78 2.85 15.48
CA ASP A 330 -5.84 3.26 14.56
C ASP A 330 -5.77 4.75 14.16
N GLY A 331 -4.81 5.53 14.68
CA GLY A 331 -4.67 6.96 14.37
C GLY A 331 -5.52 7.90 15.23
N THR A 332 -6.25 7.39 16.21
CA THR A 332 -7.14 8.17 17.10
C THR A 332 -6.37 8.67 18.32
N ASN A 333 -6.43 9.97 18.62
CA ASN A 333 -5.89 10.56 19.85
C ASN A 333 -6.87 10.31 21.02
N THR A 334 -6.34 9.92 22.19
CA THR A 334 -7.17 9.71 23.40
C THR A 334 -6.82 10.71 24.49
N VAL A 335 -7.78 11.55 24.86
CA VAL A 335 -7.64 12.46 26.00
C VAL A 335 -8.26 11.81 27.22
N ILE A 336 -7.46 11.59 28.27
CA ILE A 336 -7.96 11.03 29.54
C ILE A 336 -8.15 12.15 30.54
N VAL A 337 -9.38 12.30 31.01
CA VAL A 337 -9.76 13.24 32.06
C VAL A 337 -9.96 12.45 33.36
N GLN A 338 -9.14 12.70 34.36
CA GLN A 338 -9.24 12.05 35.66
C GLN A 338 -9.89 12.98 36.69
N VAL A 339 -11.08 12.62 37.17
CA VAL A 339 -11.91 13.43 38.08
C VAL A 339 -11.87 12.84 39.49
N PRO A 340 -11.67 13.65 40.55
CA PRO A 340 -11.68 13.16 41.93
C PRO A 340 -12.95 12.37 42.26
N LYS A 341 -12.80 11.27 42.99
CA LYS A 341 -13.96 10.59 43.58
C LYS A 341 -14.67 11.50 44.58
N THR A 342 -16.00 11.42 44.62
CA THR A 342 -16.81 12.08 45.65
C THR A 342 -16.87 11.22 46.91
N THR A 343 -17.03 11.82 48.08
CA THR A 343 -17.18 11.08 49.35
C THR A 343 -18.51 11.44 50.01
N VAL A 344 -19.26 10.42 50.43
CA VAL A 344 -20.52 10.59 51.20
C VAL A 344 -20.41 9.93 52.56
N THR A 345 -21.12 10.44 53.56
CA THR A 345 -21.10 9.90 54.92
C THR A 345 -22.45 9.27 55.26
N LYS A 346 -22.43 8.04 55.76
CA LYS A 346 -23.59 7.33 56.28
C LYS A 346 -23.37 7.01 57.75
N THR A 347 -24.28 7.45 58.61
CA THR A 347 -24.25 7.12 60.03
C THR A 347 -25.18 5.95 60.32
N SER A 348 -24.71 4.96 61.06
CA SER A 348 -25.50 3.80 61.51
C SER A 348 -25.30 3.59 63.00
N THR A 349 -26.22 2.88 63.65
CA THR A 349 -26.09 2.48 65.06
C THR A 349 -25.57 1.05 65.16
N TRP A 350 -24.68 0.77 66.12
CA TRP A 350 -24.19 -0.58 66.44
C TRP A 350 -24.10 -0.77 67.97
N THR A 351 -24.30 -2.02 68.40
CA THR A 351 -24.14 -2.61 69.74
C THR A 351 -22.81 -2.40 70.47
N ASN A 352 -21.78 -1.79 69.86
CA ASN A 352 -20.56 -1.44 70.59
C ASN A 352 -20.74 -0.14 71.39
N ASN A 353 -19.93 0.05 72.43
CA ASN A 353 -19.96 1.25 73.30
C ASN A 353 -19.01 2.37 72.82
N PHE A 354 -18.44 2.25 71.63
CA PHE A 354 -17.57 3.25 71.01
C PHE A 354 -17.98 3.47 69.56
N SER A 355 -17.68 4.66 69.03
CA SER A 355 -17.89 4.96 67.61
C SER A 355 -16.77 4.38 66.75
N SER A 356 -17.11 3.83 65.59
CA SER A 356 -16.15 3.34 64.59
C SER A 356 -16.34 4.07 63.27
N THR A 357 -15.27 4.24 62.50
CA THR A 357 -15.33 4.81 61.15
C THR A 357 -14.62 3.90 60.18
N SER A 358 -15.30 3.56 59.09
CA SER A 358 -14.73 2.79 57.98
C SER A 358 -15.05 3.46 56.64
N THR A 359 -14.31 3.15 55.58
CA THR A 359 -14.56 3.69 54.24
C THR A 359 -14.76 2.53 53.27
N ALA A 360 -15.95 2.47 52.66
CA ALA A 360 -16.23 1.58 51.53
C ALA A 360 -15.82 2.28 50.23
N VAL A 361 -14.79 1.75 49.57
CA VAL A 361 -14.24 2.32 48.33
C VAL A 361 -15.14 1.96 47.14
N GLY A 362 -15.64 2.97 46.43
CA GLY A 362 -16.45 2.79 45.22
C GLY A 362 -15.67 3.10 43.95
N SER A 363 -16.27 2.80 42.79
CA SER A 363 -15.70 3.14 41.47
C SER A 363 -15.76 4.65 41.18
N VAL A 364 -16.77 5.34 41.70
CA VAL A 364 -17.02 6.79 41.50
C VAL A 364 -17.14 7.53 42.83
N THR A 365 -17.79 6.92 43.82
CA THR A 365 -18.07 7.53 45.12
C THR A 365 -17.63 6.61 46.24
N ASP A 366 -16.83 7.14 47.17
CA ASP A 366 -16.47 6.45 48.40
C ASP A 366 -17.49 6.76 49.48
N THR A 367 -17.87 5.76 50.27
CA THR A 367 -18.84 5.94 51.38
C THR A 367 -18.13 5.77 52.71
N VAL A 368 -18.07 6.84 53.49
CA VAL A 368 -17.61 6.81 54.88
C VAL A 368 -18.77 6.35 55.75
N ILE A 369 -18.59 5.23 56.44
CA ILE A 369 -19.58 4.67 57.36
C ILE A 369 -19.13 5.01 58.77
N VAL A 370 -19.99 5.72 59.49
CA VAL A 370 -19.79 6.07 60.90
C VAL A 370 -20.78 5.27 61.73
N ASP A 371 -20.28 4.26 62.44
CA ASP A 371 -21.09 3.49 63.37
C ASP A 371 -21.00 4.13 64.75
N VAL A 372 -22.15 4.50 65.32
CA VAL A 372 -22.25 5.09 66.67
C VAL A 372 -22.98 4.15 67.63
N PRO A 373 -22.69 4.20 68.94
CA PRO A 373 -23.42 3.38 69.92
C PRO A 373 -24.94 3.62 69.88
N SER A 374 -25.71 2.56 70.05
CA SER A 374 -27.17 2.67 70.22
C SER A 374 -27.51 3.50 71.47
N PRO A 375 -28.46 4.45 71.38
CA PRO A 375 -28.84 5.27 72.53
C PRO A 375 -29.57 4.44 73.59
N THR A 376 -29.22 4.60 74.87
CA THR A 376 -29.95 3.99 76.00
C THR A 376 -31.06 4.91 76.53
N LYS A 377 -32.21 4.33 76.89
CA LYS A 377 -33.29 5.00 77.63
C LYS A 377 -33.37 4.42 79.03
N THR A 378 -33.61 5.26 80.04
CA THR A 378 -33.78 4.79 81.43
C THR A 378 -35.23 4.95 81.87
N VAL A 379 -35.83 3.89 82.40
CA VAL A 379 -37.17 3.89 83.01
C VAL A 379 -37.03 3.56 84.49
N THR A 380 -37.76 4.28 85.35
CA THR A 380 -37.73 4.07 86.79
C THR A 380 -39.08 3.54 87.27
N SER A 381 -39.06 2.44 87.99
CA SER A 381 -40.23 1.78 88.58
C SER A 381 -40.10 1.74 90.11
N TYR A 382 -41.20 1.57 90.84
CA TYR A 382 -41.19 1.53 92.30
C TYR A 382 -41.68 0.16 92.80
N TRP A 383 -40.93 -0.47 93.71
CA TRP A 383 -41.26 -1.80 94.24
C TRP A 383 -41.05 -1.90 95.76
N THR A 384 -41.59 -2.97 96.36
CA THR A 384 -41.74 -3.19 97.80
C THR A 384 -40.51 -3.81 98.48
N GLN A 385 -39.39 -3.97 97.77
CA GLN A 385 -38.13 -4.43 98.37
C GLN A 385 -37.27 -3.27 98.90
N THR A 386 -36.36 -3.56 99.82
CA THR A 386 -35.53 -2.55 100.53
C THR A 386 -34.25 -2.16 99.81
N THR A 387 -34.00 -2.66 98.60
CA THR A 387 -32.75 -2.43 97.83
C THR A 387 -33.07 -1.94 96.41
N THR A 388 -32.33 -0.93 95.93
CA THR A 388 -32.41 -0.45 94.55
C THR A 388 -31.68 -1.42 93.62
N GLY A 389 -32.34 -1.82 92.54
CA GLY A 389 -31.77 -2.67 91.48
C GLY A 389 -31.79 -1.95 90.13
N ALA A 390 -30.82 -2.26 89.26
CA ALA A 390 -30.81 -1.81 87.87
C ALA A 390 -30.61 -3.01 86.95
N THR A 391 -31.48 -3.14 85.95
CA THR A 391 -31.40 -4.20 84.93
C THR A 391 -31.34 -3.56 83.56
N THR A 392 -30.30 -3.85 82.79
CA THR A 392 -30.20 -3.42 81.39
C THR A 392 -30.86 -4.47 80.51
N ILE A 393 -31.95 -4.09 79.83
CA ILE A 393 -32.61 -4.93 78.84
C ILE A 393 -32.06 -4.52 77.47
N THR A 394 -31.20 -5.37 76.91
CA THR A 394 -30.73 -5.24 75.53
C THR A 394 -31.80 -5.77 74.58
N THR A 395 -32.40 -4.91 73.77
CA THR A 395 -33.27 -5.36 72.68
C THR A 395 -32.38 -5.79 71.52
N GLY A 396 -32.13 -7.10 71.40
CA GLY A 396 -31.50 -7.66 70.22
C GLY A 396 -32.36 -7.37 68.98
N THR A 397 -31.83 -6.64 68.01
CA THR A 397 -32.45 -6.52 66.69
C THR A 397 -32.21 -7.82 65.94
N ASP A 398 -33.18 -8.73 65.96
CA ASP A 398 -33.25 -9.81 64.99
C ASP A 398 -33.41 -9.20 63.60
N GLY A 399 -32.60 -9.70 62.67
CA GLY A 399 -32.42 -9.14 61.34
C GLY A 399 -33.72 -9.06 60.53
N THR A 400 -33.75 -8.06 59.65
CA THR A 400 -34.71 -7.81 58.56
C THR A 400 -36.06 -7.21 58.95
N ASN A 401 -36.11 -5.89 59.08
CA ASN A 401 -36.92 -5.02 58.21
C ASN A 401 -36.73 -3.54 58.60
N THR A 402 -36.87 -2.66 57.61
CA THR A 402 -36.83 -1.20 57.74
C THR A 402 -37.82 -0.72 58.80
N VAL A 403 -37.35 -0.53 60.03
CA VAL A 403 -38.09 0.14 61.11
C VAL A 403 -37.38 1.46 61.39
N THR A 404 -38.03 2.57 61.05
CA THR A 404 -37.68 3.94 61.47
C THR A 404 -37.99 4.14 62.97
N GLY A 405 -37.42 3.29 63.81
CA GLY A 405 -37.57 3.32 65.26
C GLY A 405 -36.22 2.99 65.86
N SER A 406 -35.60 3.98 66.50
CA SER A 406 -34.31 3.86 67.18
C SER A 406 -34.36 2.65 68.12
N ALA A 407 -33.55 1.62 67.85
CA ALA A 407 -33.31 0.55 68.82
C ALA A 407 -32.67 1.21 70.03
N THR A 408 -33.46 1.39 71.09
CA THR A 408 -33.00 1.96 72.35
C THR A 408 -32.97 0.87 73.40
N ASP A 409 -31.77 0.54 73.87
CA ASP A 409 -31.62 -0.32 75.04
C ASP A 409 -32.30 0.37 76.23
N THR A 410 -33.13 -0.36 76.96
CA THR A 410 -33.87 0.20 78.09
C THR A 410 -33.24 -0.25 79.39
N VAL A 411 -32.80 0.71 80.21
CA VAL A 411 -32.30 0.49 81.57
C VAL A 411 -33.46 0.70 82.52
N GLU A 412 -33.91 -0.36 83.17
CA GLU A 412 -34.95 -0.29 84.20
C GLU A 412 -34.31 -0.15 85.58
N ILE A 413 -34.76 0.82 86.37
CA ILE A 413 -34.28 1.10 87.72
C ILE A 413 -35.45 1.00 88.70
N ASP A 414 -35.36 0.12 89.69
CA ASP A 414 -36.40 -0.08 90.71
C ASP A 414 -36.05 0.58 92.04
N VAL A 415 -36.94 1.42 92.58
CA VAL A 415 -36.72 2.22 93.81
C VAL A 415 -37.74 1.90 94.92
N PRO A 416 -37.35 1.83 96.22
CA PRO A 416 -38.29 1.52 97.32
C PRO A 416 -39.36 2.59 97.60
N THR A 417 -40.57 2.18 98.00
CA THR A 417 -41.68 3.09 98.38
C THR A 417 -41.50 3.68 99.80
N PRO A 418 -41.60 5.01 100.02
CA PRO A 418 -41.39 5.62 101.34
C PRO A 418 -42.60 5.49 102.29
N THR A 419 -42.37 5.18 103.57
CA THR A 419 -43.39 5.14 104.65
C THR A 419 -43.27 6.36 105.58
N LYS A 420 -44.41 6.91 106.05
CA LYS A 420 -44.47 7.97 107.08
C LYS A 420 -45.14 7.46 108.36
N THR A 421 -44.57 7.81 109.52
CA THR A 421 -45.11 7.50 110.86
C THR A 421 -45.63 8.78 111.51
N ILE A 422 -46.88 8.78 112.00
CA ILE A 422 -47.48 9.89 112.75
C ILE A 422 -47.76 9.42 114.18
N THR A 423 -47.32 10.18 115.19
CA THR A 423 -47.49 9.86 116.62
C THR A 423 -48.43 10.89 117.26
N SER A 424 -49.50 10.47 117.94
CA SER A 424 -50.43 11.37 118.66
C SER A 424 -50.53 11.00 120.15
N TYR A 425 -50.58 12.01 121.03
CA TYR A 425 -50.65 11.86 122.50
C TYR A 425 -52.01 12.34 123.04
N TRP A 426 -52.64 11.59 123.95
CA TRP A 426 -53.83 12.01 124.72
C TRP A 426 -53.63 11.78 126.22
N GLU A 427 -54.20 12.65 127.06
CA GLU A 427 -53.98 12.68 128.53
C GLU A 427 -54.71 11.55 129.29
N LYS A 428 -53.96 10.90 130.19
CA LYS A 428 -54.25 9.76 131.10
C LYS A 428 -54.20 8.33 130.50
N PRO A 429 -53.78 7.33 131.30
CA PRO A 429 -52.60 6.55 130.93
C PRO A 429 -52.98 5.20 130.30
N THR A 430 -52.82 5.08 128.98
CA THR A 430 -52.40 3.85 128.28
C THR A 430 -52.11 4.21 126.82
N THR A 431 -50.86 4.05 126.39
CA THR A 431 -50.41 4.34 125.01
C THR A 431 -50.82 3.19 124.09
N ALA A 432 -51.61 3.46 123.06
CA ALA A 432 -51.87 2.53 121.96
C ALA A 432 -51.24 3.05 120.67
N THR A 433 -50.45 2.20 120.00
CA THR A 433 -49.82 2.53 118.71
C THR A 433 -50.64 1.92 117.59
N THR A 434 -51.06 2.72 116.61
CA THR A 434 -51.71 2.23 115.39
C THR A 434 -50.84 2.59 114.18
N THR A 435 -50.41 1.58 113.43
CA THR A 435 -49.67 1.77 112.17
C THR A 435 -50.67 1.91 111.02
N VAL A 436 -50.58 3.01 110.27
CA VAL A 436 -51.38 3.22 109.05
C VAL A 436 -50.47 3.04 107.84
N THR A 437 -50.78 2.06 106.99
CA THR A 437 -50.18 1.89 105.67
C THR A 437 -50.93 2.75 104.66
N THR A 438 -50.23 3.67 103.98
CA THR A 438 -50.80 4.46 102.88
C THR A 438 -50.90 3.62 101.61
N GLY A 439 -52.09 3.51 101.03
CA GLY A 439 -52.32 2.90 99.72
C GLY A 439 -51.66 3.69 98.57
N THR A 440 -51.47 2.99 97.45
CA THR A 440 -50.59 3.29 96.31
C THR A 440 -50.97 4.48 95.42
N ASP A 441 -51.77 5.44 95.89
CA ASP A 441 -52.29 6.55 95.09
C ASP A 441 -52.20 7.93 95.75
N GLY A 442 -51.52 8.05 96.90
CA GLY A 442 -51.02 9.34 97.38
C GLY A 442 -52.08 10.41 97.70
N THR A 443 -53.28 10.01 98.14
CA THR A 443 -54.31 10.95 98.62
C THR A 443 -54.74 10.65 100.06
N ASN A 444 -54.79 11.69 100.91
CA ASN A 444 -55.16 11.60 102.32
C ASN A 444 -56.69 11.65 102.49
N THR A 445 -57.28 10.72 103.27
CA THR A 445 -58.63 10.90 103.82
C THR A 445 -58.61 10.53 105.31
N LEU A 446 -59.01 11.47 106.17
CA LEU A 446 -59.21 11.27 107.61
C LEU A 446 -60.62 10.68 107.86
N LEU A 447 -60.72 9.65 108.70
CA LEU A 447 -61.93 9.29 109.43
C LEU A 447 -61.61 9.17 110.91
#